data_AF-C1B9E3-F1
#
_entry.id   AF-C1B9E3-F1
#
_cell.length_a   1.000
_cell.length_b   1.000
_cell.length_c   1.000
_cell.angle_alpha   90.00
_cell.angle_beta   90.00
_cell.angle_gamma   90.00
#
_symmetry.space_group_name_H-M   'P 1'
#
loop_
_entity.id
_entity.type
_entity.pdbx_description
1 polymer ?
#
loop_
_entity_poly.entity_id
_entity_poly.type
_entity_poly.pdbx_seq_one_letter_code
_entity_poly.pdbx_strand_id
1 'polypeptide(L)'
;MLVDGTFDMQEIIAHGVNGRKWHVSGPRAGEEGVELSPKMKNTIDAPVKTFWIPSAQSSAYQGKKWLRRDPIYTFIIHGNSPGHWREIDSEFRQSFDYESETVMEHKTADGSRYLGVRLLSEPKAYETMPWEGKDPHLFGDASLLVPGACENPHYMGRTLASSYTLQSGTSGSAMLPFWNEGDVEMWLEYVIIGPPTGNKGIWTLPDFSWQNDAGAARTVTLPQIVQADGTVTVRTRQSQEQLVSSNKTAFWPRAAGKRFIYPVPKHTGTALNPKYLPVSVTGAQPGCGVQVRFTPAFTRPFGMGKR
;
A
#
# COMPACT_ATOMS: atom_id res chain seq x y z
N MET A 1 16.28 -35.80 -14.62
CA MET A 1 15.17 -35.65 -13.65
C MET A 1 14.80 -34.17 -13.65
N LEU A 2 13.91 -33.79 -14.57
CA LEU A 2 13.44 -32.41 -14.72
C LEU A 2 12.37 -32.20 -13.65
N VAL A 3 12.73 -31.43 -12.62
CA VAL A 3 11.77 -30.92 -11.64
C VAL A 3 10.92 -29.89 -12.39
N ASP A 4 9.61 -30.03 -12.28
CA ASP A 4 8.58 -29.19 -12.88
C ASP A 4 8.94 -27.70 -12.76
N GLY A 5 9.37 -27.12 -13.88
CA GLY A 5 10.18 -25.91 -13.96
C GLY A 5 9.37 -24.64 -14.16
N THR A 6 8.41 -24.37 -13.28
CA THR A 6 7.90 -23.01 -13.11
C THR A 6 8.99 -22.18 -12.44
N PHE A 7 9.87 -21.60 -13.25
CA PHE A 7 10.78 -20.55 -12.78
C PHE A 7 9.94 -19.49 -12.06
N ASP A 8 10.30 -19.17 -10.81
CA ASP A 8 9.75 -18.05 -10.04
C ASP A 8 10.18 -16.74 -10.71
N MET A 9 9.50 -16.41 -11.81
CA MET A 9 9.77 -15.23 -12.61
C MET A 9 9.04 -14.04 -12.02
N GLN A 10 9.78 -12.95 -11.83
CA GLN A 10 9.19 -11.68 -11.47
C GLN A 10 8.61 -11.01 -12.72
N GLU A 11 7.32 -10.69 -12.67
CA GLU A 11 6.65 -9.84 -13.65
C GLU A 11 6.49 -8.44 -13.06
N ILE A 12 6.77 -7.41 -13.86
CA ILE A 12 6.60 -6.00 -13.47
C ILE A 12 5.67 -5.33 -14.46
N ILE A 13 4.60 -4.73 -13.95
CA ILE A 13 3.57 -4.05 -14.73
C ILE A 13 3.46 -2.60 -14.26
N ALA A 14 3.62 -1.65 -15.18
CA ALA A 14 3.34 -0.25 -14.90
C ALA A 14 1.89 0.08 -15.27
N HIS A 15 1.10 0.50 -14.29
CA HIS A 15 -0.26 0.99 -14.47
C HIS A 15 -0.20 2.52 -14.57
N GLY A 16 -0.33 3.03 -15.80
CA GLY A 16 -0.26 4.44 -16.12
C GLY A 16 -1.45 5.23 -15.58
N VAL A 17 -1.23 6.52 -15.30
CA VAL A 17 -2.31 7.44 -14.90
C VAL A 17 -3.38 7.61 -15.97
N ASN A 18 -3.02 7.40 -17.23
CA ASN A 18 -3.91 7.36 -18.39
C ASN A 18 -4.73 6.05 -18.51
N GLY A 19 -4.59 5.12 -17.57
CA GLY A 19 -5.27 3.83 -17.57
C GLY A 19 -4.62 2.75 -18.45
N ARG A 20 -3.52 3.07 -19.15
CA ARG A 20 -2.74 2.08 -19.90
C ARG A 20 -1.99 1.15 -18.94
N LYS A 21 -1.75 -0.08 -19.40
CA LYS A 21 -0.94 -1.07 -18.70
C LYS A 21 0.23 -1.44 -19.58
N TRP A 22 1.42 -1.47 -19.00
CA TRP A 22 2.67 -1.77 -19.69
C TRP A 22 3.35 -2.94 -18.99
N HIS A 23 3.50 -4.06 -19.69
CA HIS A 23 4.25 -5.21 -19.21
C HIS A 23 5.72 -4.95 -19.50
N VAL A 24 6.43 -4.44 -18.50
CA VAL A 24 7.80 -3.96 -18.67
C VAL A 24 8.85 -5.01 -18.29
N SER A 25 8.48 -6.05 -17.55
CA SER A 25 9.38 -7.16 -17.21
C SER A 25 8.60 -8.46 -17.01
N GLY A 26 9.22 -9.60 -17.29
CA GLY A 26 8.61 -10.93 -17.21
C GLY A 26 8.31 -11.55 -18.58
N PRO A 27 7.52 -12.65 -18.64
CA PRO A 27 7.24 -13.36 -19.89
C PRO A 27 6.54 -12.53 -20.98
N ARG A 28 5.87 -11.46 -20.56
CA ARG A 28 5.11 -10.54 -21.41
C ARG A 28 5.83 -9.20 -21.62
N ALA A 29 7.10 -9.11 -21.22
CA ALA A 29 7.88 -7.89 -21.34
C ALA A 29 7.91 -7.41 -22.81
N GLY A 30 7.61 -6.13 -23.02
CA GLY A 30 7.65 -5.52 -24.36
C GLY A 30 6.43 -5.82 -25.24
N GLU A 31 5.37 -6.48 -24.76
CA GLU A 31 4.14 -6.69 -25.53
C GLU A 31 3.52 -5.38 -26.05
N GLU A 32 3.60 -4.31 -25.25
CA GLU A 32 3.17 -2.97 -25.63
C GLU A 32 4.29 -2.10 -26.22
N GLY A 33 5.45 -2.69 -26.53
CA GLY A 33 6.62 -1.99 -27.07
C GLY A 33 7.44 -1.25 -26.01
N VAL A 34 7.29 -1.59 -24.73
CA VAL A 34 8.10 -1.03 -23.63
C VAL A 34 8.68 -2.13 -22.77
N GLU A 35 9.99 -2.14 -22.59
CA GLU A 35 10.73 -3.07 -21.75
C GLU A 35 11.55 -2.33 -20.69
N LEU A 36 11.77 -2.97 -19.54
CA LEU A 36 12.57 -2.44 -18.45
C LEU A 36 14.04 -2.82 -18.62
N SER A 37 14.91 -1.82 -18.62
CA SER A 37 16.36 -2.02 -18.65
C SER A 37 16.85 -2.67 -17.34
N PRO A 38 17.85 -3.57 -17.39
CA PRO A 38 18.33 -4.32 -16.21
C PRO A 38 18.95 -3.45 -15.10
N LYS A 39 19.24 -2.17 -15.34
CA LYS A 39 19.94 -1.29 -14.40
C LYS A 39 19.01 -0.41 -13.57
N MET A 40 17.98 -0.99 -12.97
CA MET A 40 17.14 -0.29 -11.99
C MET A 40 17.93 0.09 -10.72
N LYS A 41 17.62 1.26 -10.14
CA LYS A 41 18.19 1.70 -8.85
C LYS A 41 17.10 2.02 -7.85
N ASN A 42 17.38 1.75 -6.57
CA ASN A 42 16.50 2.06 -5.43
C ASN A 42 15.08 1.46 -5.52
N THR A 43 14.90 0.38 -6.28
CA THR A 43 13.59 -0.28 -6.42
C THR A 43 13.43 -1.42 -5.41
N ILE A 44 14.48 -2.17 -5.11
CA ILE A 44 14.36 -3.42 -4.34
C ILE A 44 14.12 -3.18 -2.85
N ASP A 45 15.08 -2.60 -2.12
CA ASP A 45 14.99 -2.43 -0.68
C ASP A 45 14.49 -1.02 -0.31
N ALA A 46 13.69 -0.93 0.74
CA ALA A 46 13.20 0.36 1.24
C ALA A 46 14.36 1.13 1.90
N PRO A 47 14.62 2.39 1.52
CA PRO A 47 15.73 3.14 2.08
C PRO A 47 15.48 3.46 3.55
N VAL A 48 16.47 3.20 4.39
CA VAL A 48 16.39 3.39 5.84
C VAL A 48 17.59 4.15 6.36
N LYS A 49 17.34 5.10 7.27
CA LYS A 49 18.39 5.75 8.06
C LYS A 49 18.31 5.24 9.49
N THR A 50 19.41 4.73 10.01
CA THR A 50 19.52 4.31 11.41
C THR A 50 20.22 5.38 12.23
N PHE A 51 19.78 5.56 13.47
CA PHE A 51 20.35 6.52 14.41
C PHE A 51 21.14 5.77 15.48
N TRP A 52 22.38 6.20 15.67
CA TRP A 52 23.32 5.60 16.61
C TRP A 52 23.95 6.71 17.43
N ILE A 53 24.04 6.52 18.75
CA ILE A 53 24.78 7.41 19.64
C ILE A 53 26.15 6.75 19.89
N PRO A 54 27.25 7.39 19.50
CA PRO A 54 28.58 6.89 19.80
C PRO A 54 28.87 7.05 21.30
N SER A 55 29.54 6.06 21.87
CA SER A 55 30.12 6.06 23.21
C SER A 55 31.61 5.73 23.11
N ALA A 56 32.36 5.87 24.21
CA ALA A 56 33.81 5.65 24.23
C ALA A 56 34.25 4.24 23.79
N GLN A 57 33.35 3.24 23.83
CA GLN A 57 33.67 1.84 23.53
C GLN A 57 32.78 1.22 22.44
N SER A 58 31.61 1.80 22.14
CA SER A 58 30.63 1.24 21.19
C SER A 58 29.62 2.28 20.72
N SER A 59 28.76 1.94 19.78
CA SER A 59 27.63 2.76 19.35
C SER A 59 26.31 2.13 19.80
N ALA A 60 25.46 2.90 20.47
CA ALA A 60 24.15 2.44 20.91
C ALA A 60 23.06 2.81 19.89
N TYR A 61 22.28 1.83 19.44
CA TYR A 61 21.15 2.03 18.53
C TYR A 61 20.03 2.81 19.22
N GLN A 62 19.54 3.87 18.57
CA GLN A 62 18.44 4.71 19.08
C GLN A 62 17.14 4.52 18.30
N GLY A 63 17.22 4.04 17.07
CA GLY A 63 16.04 3.91 16.23
C GLY A 63 16.36 3.96 14.74
N LYS A 64 15.29 3.92 13.95
CA LYS A 64 15.36 4.00 12.49
C LYS A 64 14.24 4.90 11.96
N LYS A 65 14.49 5.50 10.82
CA LYS A 65 13.50 6.23 10.04
C LYS A 65 13.54 5.72 8.59
N TRP A 66 12.37 5.36 8.08
CA TRP A 66 12.19 5.08 6.66
C TRP A 66 12.28 6.39 5.88
N LEU A 67 13.14 6.41 4.87
CA LEU A 67 13.27 7.55 3.96
C LEU A 67 12.28 7.38 2.80
N ARG A 68 12.00 8.48 2.11
CA ARG A 68 11.29 8.44 0.83
C ARG A 68 12.07 7.55 -0.14
N ARG A 69 11.37 6.72 -0.90
CA ARG A 69 11.99 5.89 -1.93
C ARG A 69 11.99 6.67 -3.25
N ASP A 70 13.17 6.84 -3.81
CA ASP A 70 13.37 7.52 -5.09
C ASP A 70 13.87 6.49 -6.12
N PRO A 71 12.98 5.65 -6.68
CA PRO A 71 13.36 4.64 -7.66
C PRO A 71 13.74 5.31 -8.98
N ILE A 72 14.75 4.75 -9.66
CA ILE A 72 15.09 5.15 -11.01
C ILE A 72 14.80 3.96 -11.92
N TYR A 73 13.79 4.12 -12.77
CA TYR A 73 13.44 3.16 -13.81
C TYR A 73 14.02 3.65 -15.13
N THR A 74 14.67 2.76 -15.86
CA THR A 74 15.07 3.02 -17.24
C THR A 74 14.29 2.06 -18.11
N PHE A 75 13.49 2.59 -19.02
CA PHE A 75 12.73 1.82 -19.98
C PHE A 75 13.38 1.91 -21.36
N ILE A 76 13.13 0.91 -22.18
CA ILE A 76 13.46 0.86 -23.60
C ILE A 76 12.13 0.78 -24.34
N ILE A 77 11.95 1.67 -25.29
CA ILE A 77 10.72 1.84 -26.05
C ILE A 77 11.04 1.46 -27.48
N HIS A 78 10.35 0.44 -27.99
CA HIS A 78 10.52 -0.14 -29.31
C HIS A 78 9.26 0.05 -30.14
N GLY A 79 9.42 0.41 -31.40
CA GLY A 79 8.34 0.43 -32.37
C GLY A 79 8.75 -0.18 -33.70
N ASN A 80 7.81 -0.89 -34.33
CA ASN A 80 7.99 -1.49 -35.65
C ASN A 80 8.23 -0.47 -36.79
N SER A 81 7.97 0.81 -36.55
CA SER A 81 8.25 1.91 -37.46
C SER A 81 8.50 3.20 -36.67
N PRO A 82 9.12 4.23 -37.26
CA PRO A 82 9.36 5.50 -36.55
C PRO A 82 8.08 6.19 -36.07
N GLY A 83 7.00 6.10 -36.86
CA GLY A 83 5.69 6.63 -36.47
C GLY A 83 5.07 5.87 -35.32
N HIS A 84 5.13 4.53 -35.36
CA HIS A 84 4.61 3.67 -34.30
C HIS A 84 5.39 3.84 -32.99
N TRP A 85 6.72 3.91 -33.07
CA TRP A 85 7.57 4.21 -31.92
C TRP A 85 7.18 5.54 -31.26
N ARG A 86 6.96 6.59 -32.05
CA ARG A 86 6.54 7.91 -31.55
C ARG A 86 5.18 7.87 -30.83
N GLU A 87 4.25 7.06 -31.33
CA GLU A 87 2.95 6.86 -30.68
C GLU A 87 3.12 6.18 -29.32
N ILE A 88 3.90 5.09 -29.26
CA ILE A 88 4.20 4.38 -28.00
C ILE A 88 4.92 5.30 -27.01
N ASP A 89 5.95 6.03 -27.44
CA ASP A 89 6.68 6.98 -26.59
C ASP A 89 5.75 8.04 -25.99
N SER A 90 4.87 8.62 -26.82
CA SER A 90 3.88 9.60 -26.37
C SER A 90 2.90 9.01 -25.35
N GLU A 91 2.33 7.84 -25.62
CA GLU A 91 1.41 7.17 -24.69
C GLU A 91 2.08 6.74 -23.39
N PHE A 92 3.32 6.25 -23.48
CA PHE A 92 4.10 5.85 -22.32
C PHE A 92 4.49 7.08 -21.48
N ARG A 93 4.89 8.19 -22.10
CA ARG A 93 5.18 9.44 -21.39
C ARG A 93 3.97 10.00 -20.65
N GLN A 94 2.76 9.87 -21.21
CA GLN A 94 1.49 10.24 -20.59
C GLN A 94 1.09 9.32 -19.43
N SER A 95 1.74 8.16 -19.29
CA SER A 95 1.49 7.22 -18.19
C SER A 95 2.13 7.65 -16.87
N PHE A 96 3.02 8.66 -16.90
CA PHE A 96 3.70 9.23 -15.74
C PHE A 96 3.38 10.71 -15.56
N ASP A 97 3.04 11.06 -14.32
CA ASP A 97 2.66 12.40 -13.94
C ASP A 97 3.39 12.84 -12.65
N TYR A 98 3.46 14.15 -12.44
CA TYR A 98 4.01 14.75 -11.23
C TYR A 98 2.98 14.79 -10.09
N GLU A 99 1.69 14.94 -10.43
CA GLU A 99 0.61 15.08 -9.46
C GLU A 99 -0.02 13.74 -9.10
N SER A 100 -0.22 12.87 -10.11
CA SER A 100 -0.88 11.58 -9.99
C SER A 100 0.11 10.41 -9.91
N GLU A 101 -0.27 9.35 -9.20
CA GLU A 101 0.59 8.16 -9.02
C GLU A 101 0.42 7.15 -10.16
N THR A 102 1.53 6.79 -10.79
CA THR A 102 1.69 5.56 -11.57
C THR A 102 1.92 4.42 -10.60
N VAL A 103 1.22 3.29 -10.77
CA VAL A 103 1.38 2.13 -9.89
C VAL A 103 2.28 1.09 -10.55
N MET A 104 3.40 0.79 -9.91
CA MET A 104 4.28 -0.32 -10.30
C MET A 104 3.84 -1.58 -9.55
N GLU A 105 3.25 -2.52 -10.26
CA GLU A 105 2.90 -3.84 -9.74
C GLU A 105 4.04 -4.82 -9.98
N HIS A 106 4.50 -5.46 -8.90
CA HIS A 106 5.44 -6.57 -8.96
C HIS A 106 4.67 -7.85 -8.61
N LYS A 107 4.64 -8.80 -9.54
CA LYS A 107 4.06 -10.13 -9.32
C LYS A 107 5.18 -11.15 -9.21
N THR A 108 5.12 -11.96 -8.16
CA THR A 108 6.06 -13.06 -7.88
C THR A 108 5.29 -14.26 -7.32
N ALA A 109 5.96 -15.38 -7.05
CA ALA A 109 5.31 -16.51 -6.37
C ALA A 109 4.69 -16.15 -5.00
N ASP A 110 5.22 -15.13 -4.31
CA ASP A 110 4.67 -14.66 -3.03
C ASP A 110 3.40 -13.78 -3.20
N GLY A 111 2.99 -13.47 -4.43
CA GLY A 111 1.81 -12.65 -4.76
C GLY A 111 2.13 -11.30 -5.40
N SER A 112 1.09 -10.47 -5.58
CA SER A 112 1.22 -9.11 -6.13
C SER A 112 1.52 -8.09 -5.03
N ARG A 113 2.47 -7.20 -5.30
CA ARG A 113 2.75 -6.01 -4.48
C ARG A 113 2.81 -4.76 -5.33
N TYR A 114 2.38 -3.64 -4.77
CA TYR A 114 2.17 -2.38 -5.48
C TYR A 114 3.05 -1.28 -4.89
N LEU A 115 3.69 -0.49 -5.74
CA LEU A 115 4.45 0.70 -5.37
C LEU A 115 3.91 1.90 -6.16
N GLY A 116 3.37 2.89 -5.46
CA GLY A 116 2.96 4.15 -6.06
C GLY A 116 4.17 5.04 -6.34
N VAL A 117 4.28 5.54 -7.56
CA VAL A 117 5.42 6.34 -8.05
C VAL A 117 4.88 7.59 -8.74
N ARG A 118 5.43 8.76 -8.40
CA ARG A 118 5.25 10.00 -9.16
C ARG A 118 6.57 10.42 -9.77
N LEU A 119 6.54 11.28 -10.78
CA LEU A 119 7.75 11.88 -11.31
C LEU A 119 8.43 12.77 -10.27
N LEU A 120 9.72 12.54 -10.04
CA LEU A 120 10.54 13.38 -9.16
C LEU A 120 11.13 14.58 -9.89
N SER A 121 11.56 14.36 -11.13
CA SER A 121 12.15 15.37 -12.02
C SER A 121 11.83 15.02 -13.47
N GLU A 122 12.28 15.86 -14.41
CA GLU A 122 12.13 15.58 -15.83
C GLU A 122 12.71 14.21 -16.20
N PRO A 123 11.94 13.36 -16.92
CA PRO A 123 12.48 12.17 -17.53
C PRO A 123 13.59 12.51 -18.51
N LYS A 124 14.64 11.70 -18.54
CA LYS A 124 15.75 11.86 -19.50
C LYS A 124 15.56 10.87 -20.63
N ALA A 125 15.24 11.39 -21.81
CA ALA A 125 15.07 10.60 -23.00
C ALA A 125 16.41 10.49 -23.75
N TYR A 126 16.71 9.31 -24.28
CA TYR A 126 17.75 9.09 -25.29
C TYR A 126 19.20 9.30 -24.85
N GLU A 127 19.49 9.07 -23.57
CA GLU A 127 20.83 9.29 -22.98
C GLU A 127 21.42 8.07 -22.28
N THR A 128 20.68 6.96 -22.15
CA THR A 128 21.07 5.87 -21.23
C THR A 128 21.78 4.73 -21.94
N MET A 129 21.48 4.48 -23.21
CA MET A 129 21.99 3.33 -23.94
C MET A 129 23.18 3.69 -24.84
N PRO A 130 24.19 2.81 -24.99
CA PRO A 130 25.41 3.13 -25.75
C PRO A 130 25.19 3.43 -27.24
N TRP A 131 24.06 3.00 -27.81
CA TRP A 131 23.71 3.21 -29.22
C TRP A 131 22.96 4.52 -29.47
N GLU A 132 22.64 5.26 -28.41
CA GLU A 132 21.91 6.54 -28.48
C GLU A 132 22.87 7.71 -28.74
N GLY A 133 22.37 8.77 -29.40
CA GLY A 133 23.17 9.90 -29.88
C GLY A 133 22.89 10.32 -31.33
N LYS A 134 21.91 9.69 -31.97
CA LYS A 134 21.33 10.08 -33.27
C LYS A 134 19.80 10.22 -33.12
N ASP A 135 19.13 10.71 -34.17
CA ASP A 135 17.66 10.82 -34.18
C ASP A 135 17.01 9.47 -33.81
N PRO A 136 16.21 9.39 -32.73
CA PRO A 136 15.56 8.14 -32.31
C PRO A 136 14.59 7.59 -33.35
N HIS A 137 14.08 8.43 -34.26
CA HIS A 137 13.27 7.97 -35.40
C HIS A 137 14.06 7.10 -36.38
N LEU A 138 15.39 7.14 -36.35
CA LEU A 138 16.22 6.35 -37.26
C LEU A 138 16.17 4.84 -36.93
N PHE A 139 16.06 4.51 -35.65
CA PHE A 139 16.09 3.13 -35.16
C PHE A 139 14.72 2.63 -34.70
N GLY A 140 13.76 3.54 -34.43
CA GLY A 140 12.48 3.17 -33.83
C GLY A 140 12.64 2.57 -32.44
N ASP A 141 13.75 2.92 -31.77
CA ASP A 141 14.17 2.37 -30.50
C ASP A 141 14.84 3.47 -29.68
N ALA A 142 14.43 3.62 -28.43
CA ALA A 142 14.92 4.68 -27.57
C ALA A 142 14.69 4.39 -26.09
N SER A 143 15.57 4.91 -25.24
CA SER A 143 15.51 4.75 -23.80
C SER A 143 14.87 5.96 -23.13
N LEU A 144 14.15 5.69 -22.05
CA LEU A 144 13.55 6.70 -21.20
C LEU A 144 13.90 6.42 -19.74
N LEU A 145 14.71 7.28 -19.15
CA LEU A 145 14.99 7.25 -17.72
C LEU A 145 13.94 8.07 -16.99
N VAL A 146 13.19 7.39 -16.12
CA VAL A 146 12.10 7.94 -15.32
C VAL A 146 12.53 7.98 -13.85
N PRO A 147 12.94 9.16 -13.34
CA PRO A 147 13.21 9.35 -11.92
C PRO A 147 11.89 9.45 -11.16
N GLY A 148 11.64 8.49 -10.29
CA GLY A 148 10.42 8.40 -9.49
C GLY A 148 10.61 8.88 -8.06
N ALA A 149 9.50 9.24 -7.42
CA ALA A 149 9.38 9.46 -5.99
C ALA A 149 8.15 8.74 -5.45
N CYS A 150 8.34 7.96 -4.39
CA CYS A 150 7.25 7.21 -3.73
C CYS A 150 6.92 7.89 -2.40
N GLU A 151 5.68 8.36 -2.24
CA GLU A 151 5.21 8.93 -0.98
C GLU A 151 5.30 7.90 0.16
N ASN A 152 4.94 6.64 -0.15
CA ASN A 152 5.18 5.51 0.71
C ASN A 152 6.37 4.69 0.20
N PRO A 153 7.44 4.52 1.00
CA PRO A 153 8.61 3.76 0.55
C PRO A 153 8.41 2.24 0.56
N HIS A 154 7.27 1.75 1.04
CA HIS A 154 6.99 0.31 1.15
C HIS A 154 6.11 -0.16 0.00
N TYR A 155 6.33 -1.42 -0.39
CA TYR A 155 5.46 -2.17 -1.27
C TYR A 155 4.18 -2.57 -0.54
N MET A 156 3.03 -2.22 -1.09
CA MET A 156 1.73 -2.57 -0.53
C MET A 156 1.26 -3.90 -1.07
N GLY A 157 0.86 -4.81 -0.19
CA GLY A 157 0.10 -6.00 -0.60
C GLY A 157 -1.33 -5.64 -0.97
N ARG A 158 -2.13 -6.68 -1.25
CA ARG A 158 -3.56 -6.53 -1.45
C ARG A 158 -4.24 -6.08 -0.16
N THR A 159 -5.16 -5.12 -0.25
CA THR A 159 -6.05 -4.77 0.86
C THR A 159 -7.05 -5.89 1.10
N LEU A 160 -7.06 -6.40 2.32
CA LEU A 160 -7.97 -7.44 2.78
C LEU A 160 -9.02 -6.83 3.71
N ALA A 161 -10.17 -7.48 3.79
CA ALA A 161 -11.26 -7.00 4.63
C ALA A 161 -12.02 -8.14 5.31
N SER A 162 -12.35 -7.91 6.58
CA SER A 162 -13.20 -8.79 7.40
C SER A 162 -14.37 -7.97 7.93
N SER A 163 -15.59 -8.51 7.90
CA SER A 163 -16.78 -7.75 8.27
C SER A 163 -17.66 -8.48 9.27
N TYR A 164 -18.38 -7.69 10.06
CA TYR A 164 -19.44 -8.12 10.96
C TYR A 164 -20.66 -7.24 10.77
N THR A 165 -21.84 -7.84 10.78
CA THR A 165 -23.12 -7.14 10.73
C THR A 165 -24.03 -7.66 11.83
N LEU A 166 -24.63 -6.74 12.58
CA LEU A 166 -25.63 -7.03 13.61
C LEU A 166 -26.94 -7.48 12.93
N GLN A 167 -27.29 -8.76 13.07
CA GLN A 167 -28.48 -9.33 12.43
C GLN A 167 -29.78 -9.00 13.17
N SER A 168 -29.74 -8.90 14.50
CA SER A 168 -30.90 -8.68 15.36
C SER A 168 -30.51 -8.04 16.69
N GLY A 169 -31.48 -7.45 17.37
CA GLY A 169 -31.27 -6.81 18.68
C GLY A 169 -30.61 -5.44 18.56
N THR A 170 -30.14 -4.92 19.70
CA THR A 170 -29.52 -3.58 19.79
C THR A 170 -28.04 -3.60 20.15
N SER A 171 -27.50 -4.78 20.48
CA SER A 171 -26.10 -4.97 20.87
C SER A 171 -25.59 -6.27 20.29
N GLY A 172 -24.30 -6.33 19.99
CA GLY A 172 -23.64 -7.51 19.44
C GLY A 172 -22.13 -7.46 19.58
N SER A 173 -21.49 -8.61 19.43
CA SER A 173 -20.04 -8.73 19.43
C SER A 173 -19.59 -9.78 18.43
N ALA A 174 -18.39 -9.62 17.90
CA ALA A 174 -17.78 -10.56 16.97
C ALA A 174 -16.26 -10.56 17.08
N MET A 175 -15.67 -11.67 16.67
CA MET A 175 -14.22 -11.84 16.55
C MET A 175 -13.87 -11.81 15.06
N LEU A 176 -13.26 -10.71 14.60
CA LEU A 176 -12.91 -10.54 13.19
C LEU A 176 -11.49 -11.04 12.91
N PRO A 177 -11.29 -11.96 11.95
CA PRO A 177 -9.96 -12.42 11.60
C PRO A 177 -9.18 -11.30 10.91
N PHE A 178 -7.90 -11.19 11.25
CA PHE A 178 -6.95 -10.29 10.62
C PHE A 178 -5.53 -10.85 10.75
N TRP A 179 -4.62 -10.39 9.90
CA TRP A 179 -3.22 -10.74 9.98
C TRP A 179 -2.34 -9.68 9.29
N ASN A 180 -1.07 -9.64 9.66
CA ASN A 180 -0.02 -8.88 9.00
C ASN A 180 1.11 -9.82 8.59
N GLU A 181 1.10 -10.24 7.32
CA GLU A 181 2.18 -11.04 6.74
C GLU A 181 3.44 -10.21 6.45
N GLY A 182 3.31 -8.88 6.37
CA GLY A 182 4.39 -7.96 6.05
C GLY A 182 5.48 -7.86 7.12
N ASP A 183 6.64 -7.37 6.70
CA ASP A 183 7.79 -7.06 7.56
C ASP A 183 7.78 -5.62 8.10
N VAL A 184 6.74 -4.87 7.75
CA VAL A 184 6.45 -3.52 8.23
C VAL A 184 5.24 -3.55 9.14
N GLU A 185 5.22 -2.64 10.12
CA GLU A 185 4.05 -2.42 10.95
C GLU A 185 2.86 -1.95 10.13
N MET A 186 1.68 -2.45 10.45
CA MET A 186 0.45 -2.20 9.71
C MET A 186 -0.53 -1.41 10.58
N TRP A 187 -1.27 -0.51 9.95
CA TRP A 187 -2.35 0.24 10.59
C TRP A 187 -3.69 -0.28 10.10
N LEU A 188 -4.60 -0.56 11.02
CA LEU A 188 -5.95 -1.02 10.71
C LEU A 188 -6.82 0.16 10.31
N GLU A 189 -7.79 -0.08 9.44
CA GLU A 189 -8.88 0.85 9.18
C GLU A 189 -10.21 0.18 9.48
N TYR A 190 -11.09 0.85 10.21
CA TYR A 190 -12.44 0.36 10.47
C TYR A 190 -13.44 1.21 9.70
N VAL A 191 -14.32 0.59 8.94
CA VAL A 191 -15.39 1.25 8.21
C VAL A 191 -16.71 0.80 8.82
N ILE A 192 -17.39 1.72 9.49
CA ILE A 192 -18.67 1.47 10.13
C ILE A 192 -19.78 1.92 9.20
N ILE A 193 -20.60 0.95 8.82
CA ILE A 193 -21.71 1.08 7.87
C ILE A 193 -22.99 0.72 8.61
N GLY A 194 -24.13 1.20 8.14
CA GLY A 194 -25.42 0.74 8.63
C GLY A 194 -26.55 1.24 7.76
N PRO A 195 -27.80 0.93 8.10
CA PRO A 195 -28.96 1.38 7.35
C PRO A 195 -28.98 2.90 7.17
N PRO A 196 -29.60 3.40 6.09
CA PRO A 196 -29.70 4.83 5.80
C PRO A 196 -30.58 5.56 6.81
N THR A 197 -31.40 4.83 7.58
CA THR A 197 -32.27 5.33 8.63
C THR A 197 -31.79 4.85 10.00
N GLY A 198 -31.76 5.78 10.97
CA GLY A 198 -31.56 5.52 12.39
C GLY A 198 -30.11 5.37 12.91
N ASN A 199 -30.00 4.95 14.17
CA ASN A 199 -28.77 5.05 14.97
C ASN A 199 -27.82 3.88 14.67
N LYS A 200 -26.56 4.19 14.37
CA LYS A 200 -25.51 3.17 14.14
C LYS A 200 -24.84 2.72 15.43
N GLY A 201 -25.23 3.31 16.56
CA GLY A 201 -24.86 2.89 17.91
C GLY A 201 -23.47 3.35 18.33
N ILE A 202 -23.00 2.76 19.43
CA ILE A 202 -21.72 3.00 20.07
C ILE A 202 -20.85 1.78 19.80
N TRP A 203 -19.78 1.96 19.02
CA TRP A 203 -18.86 0.89 18.68
C TRP A 203 -17.65 0.91 19.60
N THR A 204 -17.25 -0.26 20.08
CA THR A 204 -15.99 -0.46 20.81
C THR A 204 -15.05 -1.28 19.93
N LEU A 205 -13.93 -0.65 19.58
CA LEU A 205 -12.94 -1.20 18.65
C LEU A 205 -11.61 -1.49 19.39
N PRO A 206 -10.87 -2.53 19.00
CA PRO A 206 -9.61 -2.87 19.64
C PRO A 206 -8.46 -1.97 19.17
N ASP A 207 -7.56 -1.64 20.09
CA ASP A 207 -6.31 -0.91 19.84
C ASP A 207 -5.23 -1.41 20.81
N PHE A 208 -4.79 -2.64 20.57
CA PHE A 208 -3.86 -3.35 21.45
C PHE A 208 -2.43 -2.88 21.23
N SER A 209 -1.64 -2.80 22.30
CA SER A 209 -0.19 -2.57 22.22
C SER A 209 0.59 -3.74 21.62
N TRP A 210 -0.01 -4.94 21.63
CA TRP A 210 0.63 -6.22 21.26
C TRP A 210 1.82 -6.61 22.14
N GLN A 211 2.00 -5.90 23.24
CA GLN A 211 3.01 -6.16 24.25
C GLN A 211 2.30 -6.58 25.54
N ASN A 212 3.03 -7.20 26.46
CA ASN A 212 2.49 -7.56 27.77
C ASN A 212 2.53 -6.34 28.73
N ASP A 213 1.85 -5.27 28.34
CA ASP A 213 1.80 -3.99 29.07
C ASP A 213 0.35 -3.55 29.36
N ALA A 214 0.18 -2.35 29.91
CA ALA A 214 -1.15 -1.80 30.20
C ALA A 214 -2.04 -1.62 28.95
N GLY A 215 -1.46 -1.60 27.75
CA GLY A 215 -2.16 -1.50 26.48
C GLY A 215 -2.58 -2.84 25.87
N ALA A 216 -2.22 -3.97 26.49
CA ALA A 216 -2.43 -5.31 25.92
C ALA A 216 -3.91 -5.62 25.60
N ALA A 217 -4.83 -5.13 26.44
CA ALA A 217 -6.28 -5.33 26.30
C ALA A 217 -7.03 -4.04 25.98
N ARG A 218 -6.33 -3.00 25.49
CA ARG A 218 -6.91 -1.69 25.27
C ARG A 218 -7.95 -1.71 24.15
N THR A 219 -9.11 -1.13 24.45
CA THR A 219 -10.18 -0.87 23.49
C THR A 219 -10.56 0.60 23.49
N VAL A 220 -11.09 1.07 22.37
CA VAL A 220 -11.55 2.44 22.16
C VAL A 220 -13.04 2.40 21.86
N THR A 221 -13.83 2.91 22.79
CA THR A 221 -15.26 3.17 22.57
C THR A 221 -15.43 4.49 21.84
N LEU A 222 -16.00 4.42 20.64
CA LEU A 222 -16.34 5.55 19.81
C LEU A 222 -17.55 6.31 20.38
N PRO A 223 -17.75 7.58 20.00
CA PRO A 223 -19.00 8.28 20.23
C PRO A 223 -20.18 7.57 19.57
N GLN A 224 -21.39 7.88 20.04
CA GLN A 224 -22.61 7.46 19.35
C GLN A 224 -22.62 7.98 17.91
N ILE A 225 -22.74 7.05 16.96
CA ILE A 225 -22.79 7.34 15.53
C ILE A 225 -24.26 7.48 15.13
N VAL A 226 -24.66 8.70 14.81
CA VAL A 226 -26.04 9.02 14.44
C VAL A 226 -26.22 8.94 12.93
N GLN A 227 -27.48 8.87 12.48
CA GLN A 227 -27.81 8.83 11.05
C GLN A 227 -27.13 9.95 10.24
N ALA A 228 -27.06 11.15 10.82
CA ALA A 228 -26.47 12.32 10.18
C ALA A 228 -24.98 12.16 9.83
N ASP A 229 -24.25 11.25 10.48
CA ASP A 229 -22.83 11.01 10.20
C ASP A 229 -22.61 10.19 8.91
N GLY A 230 -23.62 9.45 8.47
CA GLY A 230 -23.48 8.49 7.37
C GLY A 230 -22.47 7.40 7.74
N THR A 231 -21.60 7.03 6.80
CA THR A 231 -20.50 6.08 7.03
C THR A 231 -19.38 6.74 7.82
N VAL A 232 -18.91 6.07 8.87
CA VAL A 232 -17.76 6.53 9.67
C VAL A 232 -16.56 5.65 9.35
N THR A 233 -15.46 6.27 8.96
CA THR A 233 -14.16 5.61 8.75
C THR A 233 -13.22 5.98 9.88
N VAL A 234 -12.69 4.95 10.54
CA VAL A 234 -11.69 5.05 11.60
C VAL A 234 -10.34 4.64 11.04
N ARG A 235 -9.45 5.60 10.82
CA ARG A 235 -8.06 5.36 10.41
C ARG A 235 -7.19 5.35 11.66
N THR A 236 -6.56 4.23 11.99
CA THR A 236 -5.80 4.12 13.25
C THR A 236 -4.45 4.86 13.22
N ARG A 237 -3.94 5.17 12.03
CA ARG A 237 -2.64 5.85 11.84
C ARG A 237 -2.65 7.25 12.45
N GLN A 238 -1.69 7.54 13.33
CA GLN A 238 -1.61 8.81 14.07
C GLN A 238 -1.31 10.04 13.20
N SER A 239 -0.69 9.85 12.03
CA SER A 239 -0.32 10.94 11.11
C SER A 239 -1.49 11.43 10.23
N GLN A 240 -2.69 10.88 10.41
CA GLN A 240 -3.87 11.20 9.63
C GLN A 240 -5.04 11.53 10.56
N GLU A 241 -6.06 12.20 10.01
CA GLU A 241 -7.32 12.36 10.71
C GLU A 241 -7.95 10.98 10.96
N GLN A 242 -8.10 10.62 12.24
CA GLN A 242 -8.45 9.24 12.58
C GLN A 242 -9.95 8.97 12.48
N LEU A 243 -10.84 9.93 12.76
CA LEU A 243 -12.28 9.70 12.68
C LEU A 243 -12.90 10.58 11.62
N VAL A 244 -13.26 9.98 10.49
CA VAL A 244 -13.80 10.68 9.33
C VAL A 244 -15.25 10.26 9.12
N SER A 245 -16.14 11.26 9.08
CA SER A 245 -17.56 11.11 8.77
C SER A 245 -17.79 11.39 7.29
N SER A 246 -18.51 10.52 6.58
CA SER A 246 -18.82 10.70 5.16
C SER A 246 -19.62 11.98 4.88
N ASN A 247 -20.48 12.37 5.83
CA ASN A 247 -21.28 13.59 5.74
C ASN A 247 -20.57 14.82 6.33
N LYS A 248 -19.26 14.71 6.63
CA LYS A 248 -18.42 15.79 7.18
C LYS A 248 -18.97 16.40 8.48
N THR A 249 -19.68 15.59 9.27
CA THR A 249 -20.12 16.02 10.59
C THR A 249 -18.92 16.15 11.53
N ALA A 250 -19.03 17.02 12.53
CA ALA A 250 -18.02 17.16 13.60
C ALA A 250 -18.06 15.94 14.55
N PHE A 251 -17.70 14.77 14.02
CA PHE A 251 -17.63 13.51 14.77
C PHE A 251 -16.39 13.47 15.67
N TRP A 252 -15.27 14.00 15.18
CA TRP A 252 -14.00 14.04 15.90
C TRP A 252 -14.07 14.71 17.29
N PRO A 253 -14.67 15.92 17.46
CA PRO A 253 -14.80 16.55 18.77
C PRO A 253 -15.60 15.71 19.78
N ARG A 254 -16.54 14.87 19.31
CA ARG A 254 -17.34 14.01 20.19
C ARG A 254 -16.54 12.86 20.81
N ALA A 255 -15.38 12.53 20.24
CA ALA A 255 -14.51 11.46 20.72
C ALA A 255 -13.78 11.79 22.04
N ALA A 256 -13.92 13.02 22.56
CA ALA A 256 -13.39 13.43 23.86
C ALA A 256 -11.89 13.09 24.05
N GLY A 257 -11.11 13.22 22.98
CA GLY A 257 -9.67 12.94 23.01
C GLY A 257 -9.27 11.47 22.95
N LYS A 258 -10.22 10.52 22.84
CA LYS A 258 -9.91 9.11 22.62
C LYS A 258 -9.34 8.92 21.21
N ARG A 259 -8.16 8.30 21.11
CA ARG A 259 -7.42 8.09 19.86
C ARG A 259 -6.88 6.66 19.78
N PHE A 260 -6.63 6.22 18.56
CA PHE A 260 -5.91 4.99 18.31
C PHE A 260 -4.41 5.28 18.29
N ILE A 261 -3.59 4.43 18.90
CA ILE A 261 -2.17 4.71 19.07
C ILE A 261 -1.27 3.56 18.64
N TYR A 262 -1.76 2.32 18.62
CA TYR A 262 -0.89 1.17 18.43
C TYR A 262 -1.01 0.57 17.02
N PRO A 263 0.13 0.43 16.30
CA PRO A 263 0.14 -0.33 15.06
C PRO A 263 0.14 -1.84 15.35
N VAL A 264 -0.28 -2.62 14.36
CA VAL A 264 -0.11 -4.07 14.34
C VAL A 264 1.35 -4.40 14.02
N PRO A 265 2.06 -5.18 14.85
CA PRO A 265 3.44 -5.57 14.59
C PRO A 265 3.59 -6.34 13.28
N LYS A 266 4.79 -6.29 12.72
CA LYS A 266 5.19 -7.15 11.61
C LYS A 266 4.99 -8.63 11.93
N HIS A 267 4.69 -9.44 10.92
CA HIS A 267 4.53 -10.89 11.05
C HIS A 267 3.49 -11.33 12.10
N THR A 268 2.38 -10.61 12.22
CA THR A 268 1.29 -10.93 13.13
C THR A 268 0.28 -11.85 12.44
N GLY A 269 0.39 -13.16 12.64
CA GLY A 269 -0.48 -14.16 12.00
C GLY A 269 -0.22 -14.34 10.49
N THR A 270 -0.99 -15.23 9.87
CA THR A 270 -1.04 -15.48 8.42
C THR A 270 -2.48 -15.79 8.01
N ALA A 271 -2.77 -15.86 6.71
CA ALA A 271 -4.08 -16.31 6.23
C ALA A 271 -4.50 -17.69 6.78
N LEU A 272 -3.54 -18.58 7.04
CA LEU A 272 -3.78 -19.92 7.61
C LEU A 272 -3.92 -19.91 9.14
N ASN A 273 -3.28 -18.96 9.82
CA ASN A 273 -3.35 -18.79 11.27
C ASN A 273 -3.63 -17.33 11.62
N PRO A 274 -4.87 -16.86 11.40
CA PRO A 274 -5.23 -15.47 11.64
C PRO A 274 -5.29 -15.18 13.13
N LYS A 275 -5.06 -13.90 13.48
CA LYS A 275 -5.41 -13.37 14.79
C LYS A 275 -6.83 -12.81 14.74
N TYR A 276 -7.43 -12.62 15.90
CA TYR A 276 -8.83 -12.20 15.99
C TYR A 276 -8.97 -10.89 16.78
N LEU A 277 -9.73 -9.95 16.22
CA LEU A 277 -10.04 -8.66 16.83
C LEU A 277 -11.45 -8.72 17.45
N PRO A 278 -11.58 -8.50 18.77
CA PRO A 278 -12.89 -8.36 19.38
C PRO A 278 -13.48 -6.99 19.00
N VAL A 279 -14.61 -7.00 18.31
CA VAL A 279 -15.42 -5.81 18.05
C VAL A 279 -16.77 -5.96 18.74
N SER A 280 -17.29 -4.87 19.29
CA SER A 280 -18.62 -4.87 19.88
C SER A 280 -19.36 -3.58 19.62
N VAL A 281 -20.69 -3.67 19.67
CA VAL A 281 -21.60 -2.55 19.44
C VAL A 281 -22.73 -2.58 20.46
N THR A 282 -23.15 -1.41 20.91
CA THR A 282 -24.33 -1.21 21.76
C THR A 282 -25.20 -0.08 21.23
N GLY A 283 -26.53 -0.18 21.42
CA GLY A 283 -27.48 0.84 20.96
C GLY A 283 -27.56 1.02 19.43
N ALA A 284 -27.14 0.01 18.67
CA ALA A 284 -27.25 0.02 17.20
C ALA A 284 -28.56 -0.62 16.74
N GLN A 285 -28.98 -0.31 15.51
CA GLN A 285 -30.08 -1.04 14.88
C GLN A 285 -29.58 -2.25 14.10
N PRO A 286 -30.44 -3.28 13.90
CA PRO A 286 -30.15 -4.36 12.97
C PRO A 286 -29.74 -3.83 11.58
N GLY A 287 -28.74 -4.46 10.97
CA GLY A 287 -28.14 -4.04 9.71
C GLY A 287 -26.93 -3.09 9.87
N CYS A 288 -26.61 -2.64 11.09
CA CYS A 288 -25.34 -1.96 11.34
C CYS A 288 -24.17 -2.95 11.31
N GLY A 289 -23.05 -2.55 10.73
CA GLY A 289 -21.88 -3.40 10.60
C GLY A 289 -20.57 -2.63 10.61
N VAL A 290 -19.50 -3.37 10.86
CA VAL A 290 -18.13 -2.88 10.81
C VAL A 290 -17.32 -3.75 9.86
N GLN A 291 -16.50 -3.10 9.04
CA GLN A 291 -15.51 -3.74 8.18
C GLN A 291 -14.13 -3.32 8.65
N VAL A 292 -13.28 -4.28 9.02
CA VAL A 292 -11.85 -4.06 9.26
C VAL A 292 -11.14 -4.23 7.93
N ARG A 293 -10.46 -3.19 7.47
CA ARG A 293 -9.58 -3.20 6.31
C ARG A 293 -8.14 -3.18 6.77
N PHE A 294 -7.31 -3.99 6.13
CA PHE A 294 -5.91 -4.10 6.46
C PHE A 294 -5.08 -4.40 5.23
N THR A 295 -3.95 -3.71 5.11
CA THR A 295 -3.06 -3.80 3.95
C THR A 295 -1.64 -4.07 4.45
N PRO A 296 -1.12 -5.30 4.29
CA PRO A 296 0.24 -5.61 4.70
C PRO A 296 1.22 -4.82 3.84
N ALA A 297 2.24 -4.24 4.48
CA ALA A 297 3.30 -3.49 3.81
C ALA A 297 4.62 -4.25 3.90
N PHE A 298 5.40 -4.17 2.82
CA PHE A 298 6.63 -4.92 2.64
C PHE A 298 7.79 -3.97 2.28
N THR A 299 8.98 -4.23 2.82
CA THR A 299 10.17 -3.46 2.44
C THR A 299 10.69 -3.80 1.04
N ARG A 300 10.34 -4.98 0.52
CA ARG A 300 10.79 -5.53 -0.78
C ARG A 300 9.63 -5.99 -1.65
N PRO A 301 9.80 -6.12 -2.98
CA PRO A 301 8.75 -6.60 -3.88
C PRO A 301 8.50 -8.11 -3.78
N PHE A 302 9.44 -8.87 -3.22
CA PHE A 302 9.36 -10.31 -3.00
C PHE A 302 10.02 -10.70 -1.68
N GLY A 303 9.76 -11.91 -1.19
CA GLY A 303 10.25 -12.39 0.11
C GLY A 303 9.72 -11.56 1.28
N MET A 304 10.32 -11.71 2.45
CA MET A 304 9.98 -10.97 3.68
C MET A 304 8.55 -11.17 4.21
N GLY A 305 7.73 -12.01 3.56
CA GLY A 305 6.43 -12.41 4.08
C GLY A 305 6.58 -13.46 5.18
N LYS A 306 5.71 -13.39 6.18
CA LYS A 306 5.53 -14.53 7.11
C LYS A 306 4.81 -15.65 6.36
N ARG A 307 5.40 -16.84 6.34
CA ARG A 307 4.79 -18.07 5.80
C ARG A 307 4.06 -18.83 6.91
#